data_AF-A0A1F9Y417-F1
#
_entry.id   AF-A0A1F9Y417-F1
#
_cell.length_a   1.000
_cell.length_b   1.000
_cell.length_c   1.000
_cell.angle_alpha   90.00
_cell.angle_beta   90.00
_cell.angle_gamma   90.00
#
_symmetry.space_group_name_H-M   'P 1'
#
loop_
_entity.id
_entity.type
_entity.pdbx_description
1 polymer ?
#
loop_
_entity_poly.entity_id
_entity_poly.type
_entity_poly.pdbx_seq_one_letter_code
_entity_poly.pdbx_strand_id
1 'polypeptide(L)'
;MSEPFITGENTGSGTDYDIVLSTRRPASRQMLDKAERLYREAVRLYEEGKTGKARECFNTALQTLQYADNDAHVYYQMKNEMDNLFRGLRWLVSGHTESDNTLDNRQYTIPMTVENKLVEKYMALFSQGKPSARIRKALSISGKYRKMILTILNEYDLPRELVYLPIIESLYNLNDCSSRGAVGIWQLMPERARALGLKVNYWIDERKDPEKSTVAAARYLKYLHLMFDDWHLALAAYNRGEFGLARDIEAAKAVTINQISNRNATPDETEYFVPQFIACTLVCDRAFSSGNAPALEEPEDFDEVIINEIVDIGIIATCAGTNSWRIRQLNPALRSWCTPPNYPNFKLRIPHGTKKKFIAALAAVPDRNPSPGYIKYVVAKGECVNDIAKKFQTSVWSIKKANRLVNIKNIKTGETLMVRPGKEYFTR
;
A
#
# COMPACT_ATOMS: atom_id res chain seq x y z
N MET A 1 39.11 38.51 43.84
CA MET A 1 38.99 39.98 43.76
C MET A 1 38.42 40.28 42.39
N SER A 2 37.38 41.03 42.12
CA SER A 2 36.32 41.74 42.85
C SER A 2 35.50 42.34 41.71
N GLU A 3 34.17 42.12 41.66
CA GLU A 3 33.29 42.78 40.67
C GLU A 3 33.31 44.31 40.83
N PRO A 4 32.75 45.11 39.90
CA PRO A 4 31.32 45.43 40.05
C PRO A 4 30.50 45.70 38.76
N PHE A 5 29.21 45.38 38.90
CA PHE A 5 28.00 45.98 38.32
C PHE A 5 28.09 47.47 37.96
N ILE A 6 27.42 47.93 36.88
CA ILE A 6 26.36 48.98 36.85
C ILE A 6 25.44 48.80 35.61
N THR A 7 24.18 49.11 35.85
CA THR A 7 22.89 49.04 35.14
C THR A 7 22.70 49.83 33.83
N GLY A 8 21.71 49.43 33.02
CA GLY A 8 21.04 50.32 32.05
C GLY A 8 19.97 49.61 31.20
N GLU A 9 18.70 49.99 31.38
CA GLU A 9 17.54 49.50 30.63
C GLU A 9 17.40 50.12 29.22
N ASN A 10 16.73 49.36 28.34
CA ASN A 10 15.63 49.78 27.45
C ASN A 10 15.86 50.07 25.95
N THR A 11 14.85 49.64 25.18
CA THR A 11 14.40 50.06 23.85
C THR A 11 15.07 49.54 22.57
N GLY A 12 14.38 48.56 21.96
CA GLY A 12 13.95 48.41 20.56
C GLY A 12 14.64 49.09 19.36
N SER A 13 14.49 48.38 18.22
CA SER A 13 14.75 48.73 16.80
C SER A 13 16.24 48.74 16.43
N GLY A 14 16.72 48.02 15.41
CA GLY A 14 16.17 47.70 14.10
C GLY A 14 17.22 48.14 13.07
N THR A 15 17.36 47.43 11.93
CA THR A 15 18.40 47.54 10.87
C THR A 15 19.66 46.70 11.17
N ASP A 16 20.17 45.78 10.34
CA ASP A 16 20.01 45.48 8.91
C ASP A 16 20.11 43.95 8.70
N TYR A 17 19.01 43.30 8.29
CA TYR A 17 19.02 41.97 7.63
C TYR A 17 17.70 41.79 6.90
N ASP A 18 17.47 42.63 5.89
CA ASP A 18 16.46 42.41 4.85
C ASP A 18 17.01 42.93 3.52
N ILE A 19 16.54 42.33 2.42
CA ILE A 19 17.02 42.41 1.01
C ILE A 19 18.02 41.27 0.73
N VAL A 20 17.68 40.06 0.22
CA VAL A 20 16.70 39.67 -0.81
C VAL A 20 16.19 38.24 -0.53
N LEU A 21 14.98 38.10 0.01
CA LEU A 21 14.15 36.89 -0.13
C LEU A 21 12.76 37.29 -0.61
N SER A 22 12.72 38.03 -1.72
CA SER A 22 11.51 38.35 -2.47
C SER A 22 11.66 37.81 -3.90
N THR A 23 11.54 36.50 -4.02
CA THR A 23 10.94 35.89 -5.20
C THR A 23 9.85 34.99 -4.68
N ARG A 24 8.59 35.43 -4.81
CA ARG A 24 7.42 34.58 -4.63
C ARG A 24 7.67 33.28 -5.38
N ARG A 25 7.87 32.17 -4.65
CA ARG A 25 7.95 30.83 -5.24
C ARG A 25 6.65 30.61 -6.03
N PRO A 26 6.69 30.02 -7.25
CA PRO A 26 5.50 29.87 -8.07
C PRO A 26 4.40 29.16 -7.28
N ALA A 27 3.16 29.64 -7.39
CA ALA A 27 2.03 29.04 -6.70
C ALA A 27 1.91 27.57 -7.10
N SER A 28 1.78 26.65 -6.13
CA SER A 28 1.67 25.20 -6.33
C SER A 28 0.83 24.82 -7.56
N ARG A 29 -0.32 25.49 -7.76
CA ARG A 29 -1.21 25.33 -8.92
C ARG A 29 -0.55 25.49 -10.29
N GLN A 30 0.35 26.45 -10.49
CA GLN A 30 1.03 26.63 -11.79
C GLN A 30 2.04 25.52 -12.08
N MET A 31 2.68 24.98 -11.05
CA MET A 31 3.57 23.82 -11.18
C MET A 31 2.76 22.55 -11.46
N LEU A 32 1.59 22.40 -10.84
CA LEU A 32 0.64 21.31 -11.11
C LEU A 32 0.14 21.36 -12.56
N ASP A 33 -0.34 22.51 -13.03
CA ASP A 33 -0.81 22.68 -14.42
C ASP A 33 0.31 22.40 -15.44
N LYS A 34 1.56 22.76 -15.09
CA LYS A 34 2.74 22.48 -15.93
C LYS A 34 3.05 20.99 -15.97
N ALA A 35 3.02 20.31 -14.84
CA ALA A 35 3.23 18.87 -14.76
C ALA A 35 2.14 18.08 -15.52
N GLU A 36 0.87 18.50 -15.40
CA GLU A 36 -0.23 17.88 -16.14
C GLU A 36 -0.05 18.02 -17.66
N ARG A 37 0.33 19.21 -18.14
CA ARG A 37 0.61 19.42 -19.58
C ARG A 37 1.76 18.54 -20.09
N LEU A 38 2.87 18.50 -19.35
CA LEU A 38 4.02 17.66 -19.69
C LEU A 38 3.65 16.18 -19.72
N TYR A 39 2.78 15.75 -18.80
CA TYR A 39 2.28 14.39 -18.76
C TYR A 39 1.37 14.05 -19.94
N ARG A 40 0.42 14.93 -20.30
CA ARG A 40 -0.44 14.73 -21.48
C ARG A 40 0.38 14.61 -22.77
N GLU A 41 1.43 15.42 -22.89
CA GLU A 41 2.34 15.33 -24.03
C GLU A 41 3.17 14.04 -23.99
N ALA A 42 3.62 13.59 -22.82
CA ALA A 42 4.33 12.32 -22.66
C ALA A 42 3.49 11.13 -23.15
N VAL A 43 2.21 11.09 -22.79
CA VAL A 43 1.26 10.07 -23.24
C VAL A 43 1.10 10.09 -24.76
N ARG A 44 0.85 11.27 -25.35
CA ARG A 44 0.72 11.41 -26.79
C ARG A 44 1.99 10.94 -27.52
N LEU A 45 3.17 11.33 -27.03
CA LEU A 45 4.45 10.90 -27.58
C LEU A 45 4.65 9.38 -27.47
N TYR A 46 4.18 8.76 -26.40
CA TYR A 46 4.22 7.31 -26.23
C TYR A 46 3.29 6.60 -27.23
N GLU A 47 2.07 7.10 -27.43
CA GLU A 47 1.12 6.60 -28.44
C GLU A 47 1.67 6.73 -29.87
N GLU A 48 2.47 7.77 -30.14
CA GLU A 48 3.17 7.96 -31.41
C GLU A 48 4.46 7.09 -31.55
N GLY A 49 4.75 6.21 -30.59
CA GLY A 49 5.94 5.34 -30.58
C GLY A 49 7.26 6.05 -30.23
N LYS A 50 7.20 7.32 -29.79
CA LYS A 50 8.37 8.17 -29.46
C LYS A 50 8.75 8.02 -27.98
N THR A 51 9.09 6.80 -27.58
CA THR A 51 9.32 6.40 -26.18
C THR A 51 10.37 7.23 -25.44
N GLY A 52 11.47 7.61 -26.10
CA GLY A 52 12.52 8.45 -25.49
C GLY A 52 12.03 9.86 -25.10
N LYS A 53 11.24 10.50 -25.97
CA LYS A 53 10.67 11.82 -25.70
C LYS A 53 9.55 11.75 -24.68
N ALA A 54 8.74 10.69 -24.73
CA ALA A 54 7.74 10.41 -23.71
C ALA A 54 8.40 10.32 -22.32
N ARG A 55 9.52 9.58 -22.22
CA ARG A 55 10.31 9.45 -20.99
C ARG A 55 10.85 10.79 -20.49
N GLU A 56 11.39 11.63 -21.36
CA GLU A 56 11.83 12.98 -21.00
C GLU A 56 10.68 13.85 -20.47
N CYS A 57 9.52 13.82 -21.13
CA CYS A 57 8.33 14.55 -20.68
C CYS A 57 7.81 14.01 -19.34
N PHE A 58 7.81 12.69 -19.12
CA PHE A 58 7.48 12.09 -17.82
C PHE A 58 8.45 12.51 -16.73
N ASN A 59 9.76 12.43 -16.98
CA ASN A 59 10.78 12.84 -16.02
C ASN A 59 10.66 14.33 -15.67
N THR A 60 10.39 15.18 -16.66
CA THR A 60 10.21 16.63 -16.45
C THR A 60 8.92 16.93 -15.69
N ALA A 61 7.84 16.20 -15.95
CA ALA A 61 6.59 16.31 -15.19
C ALA A 61 6.83 15.94 -13.71
N LEU A 62 7.54 14.83 -13.47
CA LEU A 62 7.90 14.34 -12.14
C LEU A 62 8.82 15.31 -11.38
N GLN A 63 9.86 15.84 -12.03
CA GLN A 63 10.70 16.88 -11.43
C GLN A 63 9.90 18.14 -11.11
N THR A 64 9.02 18.57 -12.02
CA THR A 64 8.14 19.74 -11.79
C THR A 64 7.26 19.55 -10.56
N LEU A 65 6.80 18.31 -10.31
CA LEU A 65 6.05 17.94 -9.11
C LEU A 65 6.92 17.86 -7.85
N GLN A 66 8.17 17.41 -7.97
CA GLN A 66 9.13 17.35 -6.87
C GLN A 66 9.47 18.75 -6.31
N TYR A 67 9.44 19.78 -7.16
CA TYR A 67 9.66 21.17 -6.77
C TYR A 67 8.39 21.90 -6.31
N ALA A 68 7.19 21.31 -6.50
CA ALA A 68 5.95 21.81 -5.94
C ALA A 68 5.90 21.41 -4.45
N ASP A 69 5.87 22.40 -3.58
CA ASP A 69 6.07 22.29 -2.12
C ASP A 69 5.36 21.09 -1.45
N ASN A 70 6.14 20.26 -0.74
CA ASN A 70 5.95 19.25 0.34
C ASN A 70 4.57 18.67 0.73
N ASP A 71 3.47 18.97 0.05
CA ASP A 71 2.18 18.38 0.38
C ASP A 71 2.02 17.07 -0.38
N ALA A 72 2.52 15.98 0.23
CA ALA A 72 2.37 14.61 -0.27
C ALA A 72 0.92 14.30 -0.67
N HIS A 73 -0.07 14.96 -0.05
CA HIS A 73 -1.48 14.80 -0.39
C HIS A 73 -1.81 15.28 -1.81
N VAL A 74 -1.24 16.40 -2.24
CA VAL A 74 -1.47 17.02 -3.56
C VAL A 74 -0.79 16.21 -4.67
N TYR A 75 0.43 15.72 -4.43
CA TYR A 75 1.15 14.82 -5.34
C TYR A 75 0.33 13.54 -5.65
N TYR A 76 -0.27 12.94 -4.63
CA TYR A 76 -1.02 11.69 -4.79
C TYR A 76 -2.47 11.90 -5.25
N GLN A 77 -3.04 13.09 -5.06
CA GLN A 77 -4.35 13.45 -5.63
C GLN A 77 -4.27 13.56 -7.16
N MET A 78 -3.19 14.16 -7.71
CA MET A 78 -2.92 14.14 -9.15
C MET A 78 -2.58 12.75 -9.69
N LYS A 79 -1.94 11.88 -8.89
CA LYS A 79 -1.74 10.47 -9.27
C LYS A 79 -3.06 9.73 -9.47
N ASN A 80 -4.08 9.98 -8.65
CA ASN A 80 -5.42 9.43 -8.87
C ASN A 80 -6.06 9.93 -10.17
N GLU A 81 -5.80 11.17 -10.58
CA GLU A 81 -6.20 11.68 -11.90
C GLU A 81 -5.40 10.99 -13.03
N MET A 82 -4.10 10.73 -12.83
CA MET A 82 -3.28 9.93 -13.74
C MET A 82 -3.83 8.50 -13.91
N ASP A 83 -4.32 7.89 -12.84
CA ASP A 83 -4.91 6.54 -12.86
C ASP A 83 -6.26 6.48 -13.59
N ASN A 84 -7.05 7.56 -13.56
CA ASN A 84 -8.26 7.68 -14.39
C ASN A 84 -7.91 7.85 -15.87
N LEU A 85 -6.81 8.54 -16.18
CA LEU A 85 -6.26 8.68 -17.55
C LEU A 85 -5.66 7.35 -18.08
N PHE A 86 -4.95 6.58 -17.25
CA PHE A 86 -4.45 5.24 -17.61
C PHE A 86 -5.57 4.23 -17.89
N ARG A 87 -6.79 4.42 -17.35
CA ARG A 87 -7.96 3.63 -17.75
C ARG A 87 -8.45 4.00 -19.15
N GLY A 88 -8.38 5.26 -19.56
CA GLY A 88 -8.74 5.73 -20.90
C GLY A 88 -7.82 5.19 -22.00
N LEU A 89 -6.51 5.16 -21.73
CA LEU A 89 -5.50 4.51 -22.59
C LEU A 89 -5.80 3.03 -22.87
N ARG A 90 -6.35 2.32 -21.88
CA ARG A 90 -6.72 0.90 -22.00
C ARG A 90 -7.87 0.66 -22.97
N TRP A 91 -8.83 1.58 -23.07
CA TRP A 91 -9.97 1.46 -23.98
C TRP A 91 -9.57 1.67 -25.45
N LEU A 92 -8.57 2.52 -25.71
CA LEU A 92 -8.09 2.82 -27.06
C LEU A 92 -7.10 1.78 -27.60
N VAL A 93 -6.33 1.13 -26.72
CA VAL A 93 -5.25 0.18 -27.12
C VAL A 93 -5.73 -1.27 -27.22
N SER A 94 -6.86 -1.65 -26.60
CA SER A 94 -7.37 -3.03 -26.63
C SER A 94 -8.15 -3.39 -27.91
N GLY A 95 -7.51 -3.16 -29.06
CA GLY A 95 -7.70 -4.07 -30.21
C GLY A 95 -7.10 -5.42 -29.84
N HIS A 96 -7.95 -6.41 -29.62
CA HIS A 96 -7.60 -7.72 -29.06
C HIS A 96 -6.45 -8.41 -29.79
N THR A 97 -5.51 -8.94 -29.03
CA THR A 97 -4.96 -10.27 -29.32
C THR A 97 -4.95 -11.09 -28.03
N GLU A 98 -5.89 -12.01 -27.92
CA GLU A 98 -5.77 -13.18 -27.05
C GLU A 98 -4.54 -13.97 -27.50
N SER A 99 -3.41 -13.82 -26.79
CA SER A 99 -2.27 -14.71 -26.96
C SER A 99 -2.26 -15.74 -25.83
N ASP A 100 -2.82 -16.88 -26.18
CA ASP A 100 -2.58 -18.23 -25.69
C ASP A 100 -2.01 -18.41 -24.27
N ASN A 101 -2.89 -18.91 -23.40
CA ASN A 101 -2.60 -19.28 -22.03
C ASN A 101 -2.01 -20.71 -21.99
N THR A 102 -0.95 -20.96 -22.76
CA THR A 102 -0.21 -22.22 -22.74
C THR A 102 1.09 -22.05 -21.96
N LEU A 103 1.22 -22.82 -20.89
CA LEU A 103 2.38 -22.97 -20.03
C LEU A 103 3.57 -23.61 -20.76
N ASP A 104 4.14 -22.99 -21.79
CA ASP A 104 5.48 -23.39 -22.28
C ASP A 104 6.11 -22.37 -23.26
N ASN A 105 6.72 -21.29 -22.74
CA ASN A 105 7.84 -20.65 -23.44
C ASN A 105 8.70 -19.90 -22.42
N ARG A 106 9.78 -20.53 -21.95
CA ARG A 106 10.64 -20.05 -20.84
C ARG A 106 11.57 -18.91 -21.27
N GLN A 107 11.01 -17.78 -21.70
CA GLN A 107 11.79 -16.55 -21.80
C GLN A 107 11.35 -15.59 -20.70
N TYR A 108 12.24 -15.36 -19.73
CA TYR A 108 11.98 -14.41 -18.67
C TYR A 108 11.95 -12.98 -19.20
N THR A 109 10.94 -12.20 -18.83
CA THR A 109 10.89 -10.77 -19.20
C THR A 109 11.86 -9.95 -18.36
N ILE A 110 11.98 -10.31 -17.07
CA ILE A 110 13.01 -9.74 -16.17
C ILE A 110 14.31 -10.53 -16.39
N PRO A 111 15.44 -9.88 -16.68
CA PRO A 111 16.72 -10.59 -16.82
C PRO A 111 17.08 -11.36 -15.54
N MET A 112 17.14 -12.69 -15.63
CA MET A 112 17.49 -13.57 -14.51
C MET A 112 18.99 -13.84 -14.46
N THR A 113 19.79 -12.78 -14.37
CA THR A 113 21.25 -12.87 -14.44
C THR A 113 21.81 -13.68 -13.27
N VAL A 114 22.22 -14.92 -13.54
CA VAL A 114 22.76 -15.87 -12.57
C VAL A 114 24.24 -15.63 -12.24
N GLU A 115 24.96 -14.86 -13.06
CA GLU A 115 26.37 -14.48 -12.85
C GLU A 115 26.51 -13.36 -11.80
N ASN A 116 25.83 -13.52 -10.66
CA ASN A 116 25.90 -12.63 -9.51
C ASN A 116 26.06 -13.47 -8.24
N LYS A 117 27.16 -13.26 -7.51
CA LYS A 117 27.50 -14.01 -6.29
C LYS A 117 26.39 -13.97 -5.23
N LEU A 118 25.62 -12.89 -5.15
CA LEU A 118 24.47 -12.80 -4.24
C LEU A 118 23.33 -13.69 -4.70
N VAL A 119 23.06 -13.77 -6.01
CA VAL A 119 22.05 -14.68 -6.57
C VAL A 119 22.43 -16.13 -6.24
N GLU A 120 23.67 -16.54 -6.49
CA GLU A 120 24.17 -17.88 -6.16
C GLU A 120 24.03 -18.20 -4.66
N LYS A 121 24.41 -17.26 -3.80
CA LYS A 121 24.27 -17.36 -2.34
C LYS A 121 22.81 -17.58 -1.94
N TYR A 122 21.88 -16.80 -2.47
CA TYR A 122 20.46 -16.93 -2.13
C TYR A 122 19.82 -18.17 -2.76
N MET A 123 20.26 -18.61 -3.93
CA MET A 123 19.83 -19.89 -4.51
C MET A 123 20.22 -21.06 -3.61
N ALA A 124 21.47 -21.08 -3.12
CA ALA A 124 21.93 -22.10 -2.17
C ALA A 124 21.11 -22.04 -0.87
N LEU A 125 20.91 -20.83 -0.33
CA LEU A 125 20.14 -20.62 0.89
C LEU A 125 18.69 -21.09 0.76
N PHE A 126 18.00 -20.71 -0.32
CA PHE A 126 16.60 -21.07 -0.57
C PHE A 126 16.40 -22.51 -1.01
N SER A 127 17.48 -23.23 -1.34
CA SER A 127 17.42 -24.65 -1.69
C SER A 127 17.60 -25.57 -0.48
N GLN A 128 18.09 -25.07 0.66
CA GLN A 128 18.45 -25.90 1.82
C GLN A 128 17.83 -25.43 3.15
N GLY A 129 17.71 -26.37 4.09
CA GLY A 129 17.36 -26.10 5.49
C GLY A 129 16.05 -25.35 5.72
N LYS A 130 16.01 -24.56 6.81
CA LYS A 130 14.83 -23.78 7.22
C LYS A 130 14.37 -22.75 6.16
N PRO A 131 15.26 -22.02 5.45
CA PRO A 131 14.82 -21.08 4.41
C PRO A 131 14.08 -21.79 3.27
N SER A 132 14.58 -22.93 2.78
CA SER A 132 13.89 -23.75 1.79
C SER A 132 12.49 -24.17 2.25
N ALA A 133 12.35 -24.65 3.49
CA ALA A 133 11.04 -25.00 4.05
C ALA A 133 10.06 -23.81 4.06
N ARG A 134 10.54 -22.59 4.35
CA ARG A 134 9.73 -21.37 4.30
C ARG A 134 9.30 -21.02 2.88
N ILE A 135 10.22 -21.05 1.90
CA ILE A 135 9.91 -20.79 0.48
C ILE A 135 8.92 -21.82 -0.05
N ARG A 136 9.13 -23.12 0.22
CA ARG A 136 8.18 -24.17 -0.18
C ARG A 136 6.80 -23.97 0.42
N LYS A 137 6.72 -23.62 1.72
CA LYS A 137 5.42 -23.31 2.35
C LYS A 137 4.75 -22.11 1.71
N ALA A 138 5.48 -21.03 1.47
CA ALA A 138 4.95 -19.85 0.79
C ALA A 138 4.51 -20.16 -0.65
N LEU A 139 5.27 -20.99 -1.37
CA LEU A 139 4.92 -21.45 -2.71
C LEU A 139 3.62 -22.26 -2.70
N SER A 140 3.42 -23.14 -1.72
CA SER A 140 2.15 -23.86 -1.54
C SER A 140 0.98 -22.90 -1.29
N ILE A 141 1.11 -21.97 -0.34
CA ILE A 141 0.09 -20.94 -0.04
C ILE A 141 -0.21 -20.07 -1.27
N SER A 142 0.78 -19.80 -2.11
CA SER A 142 0.62 -18.97 -3.31
C SER A 142 -0.48 -19.47 -4.23
N GLY A 143 -0.75 -20.79 -4.26
CA GLY A 143 -1.80 -21.40 -5.07
C GLY A 143 -3.16 -20.71 -4.95
N LYS A 144 -3.53 -20.28 -3.73
CA LYS A 144 -4.78 -19.57 -3.44
C LYS A 144 -4.99 -18.29 -4.24
N TYR A 145 -3.89 -17.65 -4.64
CA TYR A 145 -3.89 -16.32 -5.23
C TYR A 145 -3.20 -16.28 -6.60
N ARG A 146 -2.43 -17.32 -6.95
CA ARG A 146 -1.51 -17.32 -8.10
C ARG A 146 -2.23 -17.02 -9.41
N LYS A 147 -3.39 -17.65 -9.65
CA LYS A 147 -4.19 -17.41 -10.86
C LYS A 147 -4.65 -15.95 -10.93
N MET A 148 -5.24 -15.43 -9.86
CA MET A 148 -5.68 -14.04 -9.76
C MET A 148 -4.52 -13.06 -9.98
N ILE A 149 -3.36 -13.31 -9.35
CA ILE A 149 -2.18 -12.45 -9.51
C ILE A 149 -1.68 -12.47 -10.95
N LEU A 150 -1.53 -13.64 -11.57
CA LEU A 150 -1.07 -13.75 -12.96
C LEU A 150 -2.03 -13.05 -13.93
N THR A 151 -3.34 -13.17 -13.72
CA THR A 151 -4.34 -12.43 -14.51
C THR A 151 -4.14 -10.92 -14.39
N ILE A 152 -4.02 -10.39 -13.16
CA ILE A 152 -3.79 -8.95 -12.97
C ILE A 152 -2.44 -8.51 -13.54
N LEU A 153 -1.37 -9.28 -13.37
CA LEU A 153 -0.07 -8.95 -13.96
C LEU A 153 -0.19 -8.84 -15.50
N ASN A 154 -0.90 -9.77 -16.13
CA ASN A 154 -1.17 -9.74 -17.56
C ASN A 154 -2.00 -8.52 -17.98
N GLU A 155 -3.07 -8.18 -17.24
CA GLU A 155 -3.90 -6.98 -17.49
C GLU A 155 -3.17 -5.64 -17.41
N TYR A 156 -1.97 -5.64 -16.81
CA TYR A 156 -1.10 -4.47 -16.67
C TYR A 156 0.17 -4.56 -17.53
N ASP A 157 0.27 -5.58 -18.39
CA ASP A 157 1.46 -5.93 -19.19
C ASP A 157 2.71 -5.96 -18.33
N LEU A 158 2.65 -6.74 -17.25
CA LEU A 158 3.73 -6.94 -16.30
C LEU A 158 4.34 -8.34 -16.43
N PRO A 159 5.64 -8.48 -16.16
CA PRO A 159 6.32 -9.77 -16.12
C PRO A 159 5.62 -10.77 -15.18
N ARG A 160 5.36 -11.98 -15.68
CA ARG A 160 4.69 -13.06 -14.93
C ARG A 160 5.46 -13.49 -13.69
N GLU A 161 6.78 -13.32 -13.70
CA GLU A 161 7.72 -13.69 -12.64
C GLU A 161 7.48 -12.89 -11.36
N LEU A 162 6.86 -11.72 -11.46
CA LEU A 162 6.45 -10.91 -10.31
C LEU A 162 5.47 -11.64 -9.38
N VAL A 163 4.87 -12.74 -9.83
CA VAL A 163 4.11 -13.66 -8.98
C VAL A 163 4.93 -14.24 -7.82
N TYR A 164 6.26 -14.24 -7.90
CA TYR A 164 7.14 -14.67 -6.81
C TYR A 164 7.51 -13.56 -5.83
N LEU A 165 7.26 -12.29 -6.18
CA LEU A 165 7.58 -11.15 -5.32
C LEU A 165 6.92 -11.24 -3.93
N PRO A 166 5.64 -11.66 -3.79
CA PRO A 166 5.02 -11.85 -2.47
C PRO A 166 5.66 -12.92 -1.59
N ILE A 167 6.44 -13.86 -2.16
CA ILE A 167 7.23 -14.82 -1.37
C ILE A 167 8.32 -14.08 -0.61
N ILE A 168 9.06 -13.20 -1.30
CA ILE A 168 10.15 -12.42 -0.71
C ILE A 168 9.61 -11.39 0.29
N GLU A 169 8.51 -10.73 -0.06
CA GLU A 169 7.95 -9.64 0.76
C GLU A 169 7.33 -10.14 2.07
N SER A 170 6.51 -11.19 2.04
CA SER A 170 5.75 -11.61 3.23
C SER A 170 5.47 -13.10 3.33
N LEU A 171 6.08 -13.92 2.46
CA LEU A 171 5.76 -15.34 2.35
C LEU A 171 4.27 -15.60 2.10
N TYR A 172 3.63 -14.75 1.29
CA TYR A 172 2.19 -14.80 1.00
C TYR A 172 1.27 -14.64 2.23
N ASN A 173 1.73 -13.97 3.29
CA ASN A 173 0.92 -13.70 4.48
C ASN A 173 0.13 -12.39 4.38
N LEU A 174 -1.20 -12.48 4.25
CA LEU A 174 -2.12 -11.34 4.19
C LEU A 174 -2.08 -10.43 5.42
N ASN A 175 -1.64 -10.94 6.57
CA ASN A 175 -1.62 -10.20 7.82
C ASN A 175 -0.22 -9.74 8.23
N ASP A 176 0.80 -10.00 7.40
CA ASP A 176 2.16 -9.60 7.72
C ASP A 176 2.27 -8.08 7.83
N CYS A 177 3.02 -7.62 8.82
CA CYS A 177 3.20 -6.22 9.11
C CYS A 177 4.65 -5.96 9.50
N SER A 178 5.36 -5.18 8.69
CA SER A 178 6.74 -4.80 9.02
C SER A 178 6.80 -3.82 10.20
N SER A 179 7.98 -3.68 10.79
CA SER A 179 8.24 -2.68 11.83
C SER A 179 8.05 -1.24 11.34
N ARG A 180 8.17 -1.01 10.02
CA ARG A 180 7.93 0.28 9.36
C ARG A 180 6.45 0.48 8.97
N GLY A 181 5.61 -0.53 9.12
CA GLY A 181 4.16 -0.46 8.88
C GLY A 181 3.71 -0.84 7.46
N ALA A 182 4.58 -1.47 6.66
CA ALA A 182 4.19 -2.15 5.44
C ALA A 182 3.26 -3.33 5.77
N VAL A 183 2.22 -3.60 4.96
CA VAL A 183 1.22 -4.63 5.28
C VAL A 183 0.85 -5.48 4.06
N GLY A 184 0.55 -6.75 4.31
CA GLY A 184 -0.09 -7.67 3.36
C GLY A 184 0.89 -8.39 2.46
N ILE A 185 0.37 -9.12 1.48
CA ILE A 185 1.18 -9.98 0.60
C ILE A 185 2.24 -9.20 -0.18
N TRP A 186 1.93 -7.94 -0.51
CA TRP A 186 2.79 -7.03 -1.28
C TRP A 186 3.58 -6.04 -0.40
N GLN A 187 3.45 -6.11 0.94
CA GLN A 187 4.12 -5.20 1.88
C GLN A 187 4.00 -3.71 1.50
N LEU A 188 2.79 -3.26 1.15
CA LEU A 188 2.59 -1.86 0.77
C LEU A 188 2.63 -0.94 2.00
N MET A 189 3.43 0.12 1.91
CA MET A 189 3.40 1.21 2.90
C MET A 189 2.04 1.92 2.92
N PRO A 190 1.55 2.39 4.07
CA PRO A 190 0.18 2.89 4.20
C PRO A 190 -0.08 4.13 3.33
N GLU A 191 0.90 5.02 3.23
CA GLU A 191 0.84 6.22 2.37
C GLU A 191 0.77 5.84 0.90
N ARG A 192 1.64 4.90 0.48
CA ARG A 192 1.68 4.36 -0.89
C ARG A 192 0.38 3.66 -1.25
N ALA A 193 -0.15 2.85 -0.35
CA ALA A 193 -1.41 2.14 -0.55
C ALA A 193 -2.58 3.13 -0.77
N ARG A 194 -2.69 4.16 0.08
CA ARG A 194 -3.70 5.22 -0.10
C ARG A 194 -3.56 5.93 -1.44
N ALA A 195 -2.33 6.24 -1.83
CA ALA A 195 -2.02 6.84 -3.12
C ALA A 195 -2.38 5.96 -4.32
N LEU A 196 -2.46 4.64 -4.14
CA LEU A 196 -2.86 3.69 -5.17
C LEU A 196 -4.37 3.39 -5.14
N GLY A 197 -5.13 4.16 -4.34
CA GLY A 197 -6.59 4.05 -4.22
C GLY A 197 -7.06 3.05 -3.17
N LEU A 198 -6.16 2.48 -2.36
CA LEU A 198 -6.55 1.60 -1.26
C LEU A 198 -7.03 2.39 -0.04
N LYS A 199 -8.14 1.95 0.56
CA LYS A 199 -8.62 2.47 1.83
C LYS A 199 -7.81 1.84 2.96
N VAL A 200 -7.07 2.69 3.67
CA VAL A 200 -6.28 2.30 4.86
C VAL A 200 -6.68 3.22 6.01
N ASN A 201 -7.52 2.70 6.91
CA ASN A 201 -8.01 3.40 8.08
C ASN A 201 -8.24 2.43 9.26
N TYR A 202 -8.95 2.90 10.30
CA TYR A 202 -9.23 2.10 11.49
C TYR A 202 -10.09 0.86 11.21
N TRP A 203 -11.09 1.00 10.34
CA TRP A 203 -12.10 -0.02 10.06
C TRP A 203 -11.64 -1.03 9.01
N ILE A 204 -10.91 -0.53 8.01
CA ILE A 204 -10.52 -1.27 6.83
C ILE A 204 -9.04 -1.01 6.52
N ASP A 205 -8.33 -2.06 6.14
CA ASP A 205 -7.00 -1.97 5.52
C ASP A 205 -6.93 -2.89 4.31
N GLU A 206 -7.21 -2.32 3.14
CA GLU A 206 -7.29 -3.05 1.86
C GLU A 206 -5.94 -3.56 1.37
N ARG A 207 -4.83 -3.24 2.04
CA ARG A 207 -3.54 -3.90 1.79
C ARG A 207 -3.59 -5.38 2.13
N LYS A 208 -4.51 -5.79 3.00
CA LYS A 208 -4.76 -7.19 3.36
C LYS A 208 -5.73 -7.90 2.41
N ASP A 209 -6.40 -7.16 1.54
CA ASP A 209 -7.24 -7.74 0.50
C ASP A 209 -6.32 -8.20 -0.66
N PRO A 210 -6.24 -9.50 -0.98
CA PRO A 210 -5.29 -10.01 -1.95
C PRO A 210 -5.51 -9.44 -3.35
N GLU A 211 -6.76 -9.22 -3.76
CA GLU A 211 -7.08 -8.74 -5.10
C GLU A 211 -6.80 -7.24 -5.21
N LYS A 212 -7.35 -6.44 -4.30
CA LYS A 212 -7.15 -4.98 -4.31
C LYS A 212 -5.68 -4.61 -4.15
N SER A 213 -4.98 -5.27 -3.22
CA SER A 213 -3.54 -5.02 -3.02
C SER A 213 -2.70 -5.44 -4.23
N THR A 214 -3.08 -6.49 -4.96
CA THR A 214 -2.41 -6.88 -6.20
C THR A 214 -2.61 -5.86 -7.31
N VAL A 215 -3.83 -5.36 -7.50
CA VAL A 215 -4.09 -4.26 -8.46
C VAL A 215 -3.24 -3.03 -8.11
N ALA A 216 -3.15 -2.67 -6.83
CA ALA A 216 -2.33 -1.55 -6.38
C ALA A 216 -0.82 -1.81 -6.62
N ALA A 217 -0.32 -2.99 -6.28
CA ALA A 217 1.07 -3.37 -6.50
C ALA A 217 1.43 -3.39 -8.00
N ALA A 218 0.56 -3.94 -8.84
CA ALA A 218 0.71 -3.93 -10.30
C ALA A 218 0.83 -2.50 -10.86
N ARG A 219 -0.07 -1.59 -10.45
CA ARG A 219 0.02 -0.16 -10.80
C ARG A 219 1.35 0.44 -10.36
N TYR A 220 1.82 0.10 -9.17
CA TYR A 220 3.07 0.63 -8.67
C TYR A 220 4.29 0.09 -9.42
N LEU A 221 4.38 -1.22 -9.64
CA LEU A 221 5.46 -1.86 -10.40
C LEU A 221 5.52 -1.35 -11.85
N LYS A 222 4.36 -1.15 -12.48
CA LYS A 222 4.29 -0.53 -13.82
C LYS A 222 4.86 0.87 -13.80
N TYR A 223 4.45 1.70 -12.83
CA TYR A 223 4.97 3.05 -12.66
C TYR A 223 6.49 3.07 -12.45
N LEU A 224 7.03 2.18 -11.62
CA LEU A 224 8.46 2.07 -11.38
C LEU A 224 9.22 1.67 -12.64
N HIS A 225 8.69 0.70 -13.39
CA HIS A 225 9.28 0.31 -14.67
C HIS A 225 9.26 1.44 -15.69
N LEU A 226 8.17 2.21 -15.79
CA LEU A 226 8.11 3.38 -16.69
C LEU A 226 9.13 4.47 -16.30
N MET A 227 9.37 4.65 -14.99
CA MET A 227 10.33 5.64 -14.49
C MET A 227 11.78 5.23 -14.79
N PHE A 228 12.15 3.98 -14.47
CA PHE A 228 13.53 3.53 -14.55
C PHE A 228 13.88 2.84 -15.88
N ASP A 229 12.88 2.34 -16.60
CA ASP A 229 13.02 1.59 -17.86
C ASP A 229 13.97 0.39 -17.73
N ASP A 230 13.98 -0.21 -16.54
CA ASP A 230 14.81 -1.35 -16.17
C ASP A 230 14.14 -2.07 -14.99
N TRP A 231 13.94 -3.39 -15.13
CA TRP A 231 13.24 -4.17 -14.12
C TRP A 231 14.03 -4.34 -12.82
N HIS A 232 15.36 -4.38 -12.87
CA HIS A 232 16.17 -4.49 -11.65
C HIS A 232 16.11 -3.17 -10.86
N LEU A 233 16.18 -2.02 -11.53
CA LEU A 233 15.94 -0.73 -10.90
C LEU A 233 14.51 -0.58 -10.39
N ALA A 234 13.51 -1.04 -11.15
CA ALA A 234 12.12 -1.01 -10.70
C ALA A 234 11.91 -1.85 -9.42
N LEU A 235 12.48 -3.06 -9.35
CA LEU A 235 12.42 -3.89 -8.15
C LEU A 235 13.19 -3.28 -6.97
N ALA A 236 14.37 -2.72 -7.21
CA ALA A 236 15.12 -2.00 -6.19
C ALA A 236 14.32 -0.80 -5.65
N ALA A 237 13.65 -0.04 -6.52
CA ALA A 237 12.81 1.09 -6.14
C ALA A 237 11.55 0.66 -5.40
N TYR A 238 11.02 -0.54 -5.68
CA TYR A 238 9.88 -1.09 -4.96
C TYR A 238 10.20 -1.25 -3.46
N ASN A 239 11.39 -1.77 -3.16
CA ASN A 239 11.90 -1.92 -1.79
C ASN A 239 12.38 -0.58 -1.18
N ARG A 240 13.18 0.19 -1.91
CA ARG A 240 13.85 1.40 -1.44
C ARG A 240 12.97 2.65 -1.38
N GLY A 241 11.91 2.66 -2.19
CA GLY A 241 11.19 3.86 -2.61
C GLY A 241 11.86 4.52 -3.82
N GLU A 242 11.06 5.04 -4.76
CA GLU A 242 11.52 5.58 -6.03
C GLU A 242 12.45 6.79 -5.88
N PHE A 243 12.13 7.70 -4.95
CA PHE A 243 12.97 8.87 -4.68
C PHE A 243 14.22 8.52 -3.87
N GLY A 244 14.19 7.41 -3.14
CA GLY A 244 15.40 6.86 -2.51
C GLY A 244 16.35 6.40 -3.60
N LEU A 245 15.88 5.50 -4.47
CA LEU A 245 16.70 4.95 -5.53
C LEU A 245 17.19 6.01 -6.53
N ALA A 246 16.35 6.98 -6.90
CA ALA A 246 16.76 8.06 -7.80
C ALA A 246 17.94 8.87 -7.25
N ARG A 247 17.95 9.16 -5.95
CA ARG A 247 19.09 9.83 -5.28
C ARG A 247 20.32 8.92 -5.25
N ASP A 248 20.13 7.63 -4.96
CA ASP A 248 21.21 6.65 -4.93
C ASP A 248 21.87 6.52 -6.33
N ILE A 249 21.07 6.52 -7.41
CA ILE A 249 21.50 6.54 -8.81
C ILE A 249 22.33 7.79 -9.13
N GLU A 250 21.81 8.98 -8.77
CA GLU A 250 22.45 10.27 -9.04
C GLU A 250 23.78 10.40 -8.30
N ALA A 251 23.78 10.11 -7.00
CA ALA A 251 24.97 10.14 -6.17
C ALA A 251 26.03 9.15 -6.67
N ALA A 252 25.61 7.96 -7.09
CA ALA A 252 26.50 6.96 -7.65
C ALA A 252 26.98 7.32 -9.06
N LYS A 253 26.29 8.17 -9.82
CA LYS A 253 26.44 8.31 -11.29
C LYS A 253 26.32 6.97 -12.00
N ALA A 254 25.32 6.18 -11.60
CA ALA A 254 25.08 4.83 -12.08
C ALA A 254 23.91 4.78 -13.07
N VAL A 255 23.86 3.73 -13.89
CA VAL A 255 22.73 3.44 -14.80
C VAL A 255 22.14 2.04 -14.56
N THR A 256 22.75 1.23 -13.70
CA THR A 256 22.28 -0.12 -13.35
C THR A 256 22.38 -0.35 -11.85
N ILE A 257 21.57 -1.27 -11.31
CA ILE A 257 21.61 -1.61 -9.88
C ILE A 257 23.00 -2.10 -9.44
N ASN A 258 23.68 -2.88 -10.29
CA ASN A 258 25.02 -3.41 -9.99
C ASN A 258 26.06 -2.29 -9.81
N GLN A 259 25.96 -1.20 -10.58
CA GLN A 259 26.83 -0.04 -10.42
C GLN A 259 26.55 0.73 -9.13
N ILE A 260 25.28 0.80 -8.70
CA ILE A 260 24.90 1.42 -7.42
C ILE A 260 25.48 0.60 -6.26
N SER A 261 25.30 -0.72 -6.29
CA SER A 261 25.81 -1.66 -5.29
C SER A 261 27.34 -1.63 -5.20
N ASN A 262 28.06 -1.71 -6.33
CA ASN A 262 29.53 -1.69 -6.36
C ASN A 262 30.13 -0.39 -5.80
N ARG A 263 29.34 0.69 -5.72
CA ARG A 263 29.75 2.00 -5.20
C ARG A 263 29.28 2.23 -3.76
N ASN A 264 28.68 1.23 -3.11
CA ASN A 264 28.10 1.31 -1.77
C ASN A 264 27.13 2.49 -1.61
N ALA A 265 26.38 2.80 -2.68
CA ALA A 265 25.51 3.97 -2.74
C ALA A 265 24.05 3.65 -2.36
N THR A 266 23.74 2.41 -2.00
CA THR A 266 22.41 1.96 -1.58
C THR A 266 22.50 1.15 -0.29
N PRO A 267 21.47 1.12 0.56
CA PRO A 267 21.44 0.23 1.72
C PRO A 267 21.48 -1.25 1.32
N ASP A 268 22.13 -2.07 2.16
CA ASP A 268 22.18 -3.54 2.09
C ASP A 268 20.81 -4.18 1.80
N GLU A 269 19.75 -3.72 2.48
CA GLU A 269 18.38 -4.22 2.31
C GLU A 269 17.95 -4.19 0.83
N THR A 270 18.25 -3.09 0.14
CA THR A 270 17.92 -2.86 -1.27
C THR A 270 18.88 -3.60 -2.20
N GLU A 271 20.18 -3.65 -1.86
CA GLU A 271 21.18 -4.40 -2.63
C GLU A 271 20.84 -5.90 -2.68
N TYR A 272 20.37 -6.46 -1.57
CA TYR A 272 20.04 -7.88 -1.48
C TYR A 272 18.68 -8.23 -2.09
N PHE A 273 17.79 -7.25 -2.26
CA PHE A 273 16.41 -7.49 -2.67
C PHE A 273 16.29 -8.09 -4.08
N VAL A 274 16.96 -7.50 -5.07
CA VAL A 274 16.91 -8.00 -6.46
C VAL A 274 17.52 -9.41 -6.58
N PRO A 275 18.71 -9.70 -5.99
CA PRO A 275 19.24 -11.05 -5.95
C PRO A 275 18.32 -12.08 -5.28
N GLN A 276 17.65 -11.71 -4.18
CA GLN A 276 16.67 -12.58 -3.51
C GLN A 276 15.49 -12.91 -4.43
N PHE A 277 14.94 -11.92 -5.13
CA PHE A 277 13.85 -12.13 -6.09
C PHE A 277 14.25 -13.07 -7.22
N ILE A 278 15.42 -12.85 -7.85
CA ILE A 278 15.93 -13.71 -8.92
C ILE A 278 16.12 -15.14 -8.40
N ALA A 279 16.81 -15.30 -7.26
CA ALA A 279 17.06 -16.61 -6.67
C ALA A 279 15.76 -17.36 -6.33
N CYS A 280 14.78 -16.67 -5.74
CA CYS A 280 13.48 -17.26 -5.42
C CYS A 280 12.72 -17.71 -6.68
N THR A 281 12.71 -16.87 -7.72
CA THR A 281 12.09 -17.20 -9.01
C THR A 281 12.71 -18.46 -9.60
N LEU A 282 14.04 -18.51 -9.71
CA LEU A 282 14.75 -19.67 -10.27
C LEU A 282 14.55 -20.95 -9.46
N VAL A 283 14.58 -20.86 -8.12
CA VAL A 283 14.34 -22.01 -7.24
C VAL A 283 12.91 -22.54 -7.38
N CYS A 284 11.91 -21.65 -7.44
CA CYS A 284 10.51 -22.05 -7.59
C CYS A 284 10.23 -22.65 -8.97
N ASP A 285 10.71 -22.03 -10.05
CA ASP A 285 10.53 -22.55 -11.41
C ASP A 285 11.25 -23.88 -11.63
N ARG A 286 12.45 -24.05 -11.05
CA ARG A 286 13.15 -25.33 -11.05
C ARG A 286 12.33 -26.40 -10.32
N ALA A 287 11.74 -26.07 -9.17
CA ALA A 287 10.91 -27.00 -8.41
C ALA A 287 9.69 -27.46 -9.24
N PHE A 288 9.00 -26.55 -9.93
CA PHE A 288 7.92 -26.94 -10.85
C PHE A 288 8.41 -27.82 -11.98
N SER A 289 9.48 -27.39 -12.66
CA SER A 289 10.02 -28.07 -13.84
C SER A 289 10.57 -29.47 -13.54
N SER A 290 11.06 -29.70 -12.32
CA SER A 290 11.56 -31.00 -11.88
C SER A 290 10.51 -31.86 -11.18
N GLY A 291 9.23 -31.45 -11.15
CA GLY A 291 8.17 -32.14 -10.42
C GLY A 291 8.33 -32.17 -8.89
N ASN A 292 9.21 -31.32 -8.32
CA ASN A 292 9.49 -31.25 -6.89
C ASN A 292 8.79 -30.10 -6.16
N ALA A 293 7.93 -29.34 -6.86
CA ALA A 293 7.12 -28.30 -6.25
C ALA A 293 6.18 -28.89 -5.18
N PRO A 294 5.92 -28.18 -4.09
CA PRO A 294 4.89 -28.57 -3.15
C PRO A 294 3.51 -28.52 -3.83
N ALA A 295 2.56 -29.31 -3.32
CA ALA A 295 1.17 -29.16 -3.72
C ALA A 295 0.70 -27.73 -3.44
N LEU A 296 0.10 -27.10 -4.45
CA LEU A 296 -0.45 -25.76 -4.32
C LEU A 296 -1.78 -25.83 -3.57
N GLU A 297 -1.99 -24.90 -2.65
CA GLU A 297 -3.29 -24.77 -2.00
C GLU A 297 -4.31 -24.19 -2.98
N GLU A 298 -5.51 -24.74 -3.02
CA GLU A 298 -6.58 -24.24 -3.90
C GLU A 298 -7.21 -22.97 -3.33
N PRO A 299 -7.65 -22.03 -4.19
CA PRO A 299 -8.49 -20.91 -3.78
C PRO A 299 -9.75 -21.41 -3.07
N GLU A 300 -10.18 -20.67 -2.06
CA GLU A 300 -11.37 -21.01 -1.30
C GLU A 300 -12.60 -20.29 -1.86
N ASP A 301 -13.69 -21.02 -2.06
CA ASP A 301 -14.97 -20.46 -2.47
C ASP A 301 -15.65 -19.67 -1.35
N PHE A 302 -16.33 -18.59 -1.72
CA PHE A 302 -17.13 -17.78 -0.83
C PHE A 302 -18.30 -17.15 -1.59
N ASP A 303 -19.36 -16.80 -0.86
CA ASP A 303 -20.40 -15.94 -1.41
C ASP A 303 -20.08 -14.48 -1.07
N GLU A 304 -20.49 -13.56 -1.95
CA GLU A 304 -20.38 -12.11 -1.72
C GLU A 304 -21.76 -11.48 -1.52
N VAL A 305 -21.88 -10.64 -0.47
CA VAL A 305 -23.08 -9.86 -0.16
C VAL A 305 -22.70 -8.40 0.02
N ILE A 306 -23.48 -7.50 -0.57
CA ILE A 306 -23.31 -6.06 -0.40
C ILE A 306 -24.00 -5.65 0.91
N ILE A 307 -23.24 -5.03 1.81
CA ILE A 307 -23.73 -4.49 3.07
C ILE A 307 -23.47 -2.99 3.08
N ASN A 308 -24.52 -2.18 3.26
CA ASN A 308 -24.42 -0.72 3.39
C ASN A 308 -24.60 -0.23 4.82
N GLU A 309 -24.95 -1.14 5.73
CA GLU A 309 -25.20 -0.86 7.13
C GLU A 309 -23.99 -1.24 8.00
N ILE A 310 -23.96 -0.70 9.22
CA ILE A 310 -22.98 -1.07 10.23
C ILE A 310 -23.52 -2.29 10.99
N VAL A 311 -22.86 -3.44 10.85
CA VAL A 311 -23.31 -4.71 11.40
C VAL A 311 -22.15 -5.36 12.16
N ASP A 312 -22.44 -5.83 13.37
CA ASP A 312 -21.48 -6.58 14.19
C ASP A 312 -21.02 -7.87 13.47
N ILE A 313 -19.73 -8.19 13.56
CA ILE A 313 -19.19 -9.43 12.98
C ILE A 313 -19.80 -10.67 13.65
N GLY A 314 -20.17 -10.60 14.93
CA GLY A 314 -20.87 -11.68 15.61
C GLY A 314 -22.28 -11.92 15.06
N ILE A 315 -23.01 -10.84 14.72
CA ILE A 315 -24.31 -10.93 14.06
C ILE A 315 -24.13 -11.53 12.66
N ILE A 316 -23.14 -11.05 11.90
CA ILE A 316 -22.80 -11.58 10.57
C ILE A 316 -22.50 -13.08 10.66
N ALA A 317 -21.66 -13.49 11.61
CA ALA A 317 -21.27 -14.87 11.79
C ALA A 317 -22.48 -15.74 12.12
N THR A 318 -23.35 -15.30 13.03
CA THR A 318 -24.58 -16.01 13.40
C THR A 318 -25.51 -16.17 12.19
N CYS A 319 -25.74 -15.09 11.44
CA CYS A 319 -26.60 -15.11 10.24
C CYS A 319 -26.02 -16.00 9.13
N ALA A 320 -24.69 -16.09 9.03
CA ALA A 320 -24.01 -16.93 8.06
C ALA A 320 -23.83 -18.38 8.55
N GLY A 321 -24.27 -18.72 9.77
CA GLY A 321 -24.10 -20.06 10.34
C GLY A 321 -22.64 -20.44 10.60
N THR A 322 -21.81 -19.46 11.00
CA THR A 322 -20.38 -19.64 11.26
C THR A 322 -19.92 -18.86 12.50
N ASN A 323 -18.61 -18.69 12.68
CA ASN A 323 -18.01 -17.92 13.77
C ASN A 323 -17.26 -16.68 13.27
N SER A 324 -17.02 -15.72 14.18
CA SER A 324 -16.36 -14.45 13.87
C SER A 324 -14.94 -14.62 13.33
N TRP A 325 -14.21 -15.67 13.75
CA TRP A 325 -12.87 -15.97 13.23
C TRP A 325 -12.92 -16.30 11.73
N ARG A 326 -13.90 -17.11 11.32
CA ARG A 326 -14.08 -17.49 9.92
C ARG A 326 -14.46 -16.29 9.04
N ILE A 327 -15.34 -15.43 9.52
CA ILE A 327 -15.69 -14.18 8.81
C ILE A 327 -14.46 -13.29 8.62
N ARG A 328 -13.59 -13.15 9.64
CA ARG A 328 -12.34 -12.38 9.52
C ARG A 328 -11.35 -13.01 8.54
N GLN A 329 -11.28 -14.34 8.49
CA GLN A 329 -10.43 -15.04 7.53
C GLN A 329 -10.86 -14.76 6.09
N LEU A 330 -12.16 -14.77 5.82
CA LEU A 330 -12.73 -14.44 4.51
C LEU A 330 -12.63 -12.94 4.16
N ASN A 331 -12.56 -12.06 5.17
CA ASN A 331 -12.51 -10.61 5.00
C ASN A 331 -11.24 -10.03 5.67
N PRO A 332 -10.04 -10.35 5.17
CA PRO A 332 -8.77 -9.98 5.82
C PRO A 332 -8.57 -8.46 5.94
N ALA A 333 -9.19 -7.67 5.06
CA ALA A 333 -9.18 -6.21 5.13
C ALA A 333 -10.04 -5.63 6.27
N LEU A 334 -10.99 -6.39 6.82
CA LEU A 334 -11.87 -5.94 7.90
C LEU A 334 -11.15 -6.00 9.26
N ARG A 335 -10.78 -4.83 9.78
CA ARG A 335 -10.01 -4.71 11.03
C ARG A 335 -10.87 -4.66 12.27
N SER A 336 -12.05 -4.04 12.17
CA SER A 336 -12.87 -3.71 13.32
C SER A 336 -13.74 -4.89 13.77
N TRP A 337 -14.59 -4.69 14.79
CA TRP A 337 -15.58 -5.68 15.26
C TRP A 337 -16.90 -5.62 14.49
N CYS A 338 -17.07 -4.65 13.59
CA CYS A 338 -18.24 -4.47 12.74
C CYS A 338 -17.82 -4.02 11.33
N THR A 339 -18.78 -4.03 10.40
CA THR A 339 -18.59 -3.45 9.05
C THR A 339 -18.27 -1.96 9.13
N PRO A 340 -17.48 -1.42 8.17
CA PRO A 340 -17.04 -0.03 8.20
C PRO A 340 -18.18 0.99 8.05
N PRO A 341 -18.23 2.04 8.88
CA PRO A 341 -19.11 3.20 8.64
C PRO A 341 -18.69 3.94 7.36
N ASN A 342 -19.65 4.56 6.69
CA ASN A 342 -19.43 5.39 5.49
C ASN A 342 -18.65 4.68 4.36
N TYR A 343 -18.85 3.37 4.24
CA TYR A 343 -18.27 2.57 3.17
C TYR A 343 -19.40 2.05 2.28
N PRO A 344 -19.79 2.80 1.24
CA PRO A 344 -20.85 2.35 0.35
C PRO A 344 -20.42 1.09 -0.40
N ASN A 345 -21.38 0.21 -0.63
CA ASN A 345 -21.22 -1.05 -1.34
C ASN A 345 -20.12 -1.95 -0.74
N PHE A 346 -20.04 -2.05 0.60
CA PHE A 346 -19.08 -2.94 1.23
C PHE A 346 -19.39 -4.39 0.87
N LYS A 347 -18.47 -5.01 0.13
CA LYS A 347 -18.53 -6.41 -0.29
C LYS A 347 -18.06 -7.30 0.86
N LEU A 348 -19.02 -7.91 1.54
CA LEU A 348 -18.78 -8.87 2.61
C LEU A 348 -18.71 -10.27 2.02
N ARG A 349 -17.60 -10.96 2.26
CA ARG A 349 -17.43 -12.39 1.93
C ARG A 349 -17.96 -13.25 3.08
N ILE A 350 -18.77 -14.25 2.77
CA ILE A 350 -19.33 -15.22 3.73
C ILE A 350 -19.11 -16.64 3.20
N PRO A 351 -19.20 -17.68 4.04
CA PRO A 351 -19.00 -19.05 3.59
C PRO A 351 -19.88 -19.39 2.38
N HIS A 352 -19.31 -20.13 1.43
CA HIS A 352 -20.01 -20.50 0.21
C HIS A 352 -21.35 -21.20 0.48
N GLY A 353 -22.37 -20.87 -0.32
CA GLY A 353 -23.71 -21.45 -0.23
C GLY A 353 -24.58 -20.91 0.92
N THR A 354 -24.10 -19.90 1.68
CA THR A 354 -24.85 -19.34 2.81
C THR A 354 -25.64 -18.08 2.47
N LYS A 355 -25.43 -17.46 1.30
CA LYS A 355 -26.01 -16.15 0.93
C LYS A 355 -27.51 -16.02 1.11
N LYS A 356 -28.30 -16.98 0.63
CA LYS A 356 -29.78 -16.93 0.75
C LYS A 356 -30.23 -16.93 2.22
N LYS A 357 -29.66 -17.84 3.03
CA LYS A 357 -29.95 -17.95 4.46
C LYS A 357 -29.48 -16.71 5.23
N PHE A 358 -28.29 -16.22 4.90
CA PHE A 358 -27.70 -15.03 5.50
C PHE A 358 -28.59 -13.80 5.30
N ILE A 359 -29.05 -13.54 4.08
CA ILE A 359 -29.91 -12.38 3.78
C ILE A 359 -31.23 -12.46 4.57
N ALA A 360 -31.88 -13.63 4.60
CA ALA A 360 -33.13 -13.82 5.34
C ALA A 360 -32.93 -13.67 6.85
N ALA A 361 -31.85 -14.26 7.40
CA ALA A 361 -31.53 -14.17 8.82
C ALA A 361 -31.19 -12.72 9.22
N LEU A 362 -30.36 -12.03 8.44
CA LEU A 362 -29.99 -10.64 8.69
C LEU A 362 -31.22 -9.71 8.64
N ALA A 363 -32.13 -9.95 7.68
CA ALA A 363 -33.38 -9.20 7.58
C ALA A 363 -34.23 -9.31 8.87
N ALA A 364 -34.24 -10.48 9.50
CA ALA A 364 -34.99 -10.76 10.72
C ALA A 364 -34.32 -10.23 12.02
N VAL A 365 -33.08 -9.72 11.96
CA VAL A 365 -32.40 -9.16 13.14
C VAL A 365 -33.04 -7.81 13.52
N PRO A 366 -33.66 -7.68 14.71
CA PRO A 366 -34.38 -6.47 15.11
C PRO A 366 -33.45 -5.32 15.52
N ASP A 367 -32.28 -5.62 16.09
CA ASP A 367 -31.24 -4.65 16.45
C ASP A 367 -29.91 -5.09 15.84
N ARG A 368 -29.52 -4.41 14.76
CA ARG A 368 -28.27 -4.69 14.01
C ARG A 368 -27.09 -3.86 14.50
N ASN A 369 -27.34 -2.99 15.46
CA ASN A 369 -26.37 -2.05 15.97
C ASN A 369 -25.19 -2.81 16.56
N PRO A 370 -23.94 -2.49 16.16
CA PRO A 370 -22.79 -3.23 16.66
C PRO A 370 -22.72 -3.14 18.19
N SER A 371 -22.29 -4.25 18.81
CA SER A 371 -21.96 -4.21 20.22
C SER A 371 -20.89 -3.12 20.45
N PRO A 372 -20.93 -2.36 21.55
CA PRO A 372 -20.06 -1.22 21.68
C PRO A 372 -18.60 -1.68 21.85
N GLY A 373 -17.84 -1.63 20.76
CA GLY A 373 -16.38 -1.77 20.73
C GLY A 373 -15.70 -0.41 20.86
N TYR A 374 -14.38 -0.38 20.77
CA TYR A 374 -13.60 0.84 20.93
C TYR A 374 -13.20 1.45 19.59
N ILE A 375 -13.39 2.74 19.40
CA ILE A 375 -12.86 3.53 18.29
C ILE A 375 -11.56 4.21 18.75
N LYS A 376 -10.52 4.18 17.92
CA LYS A 376 -9.35 5.04 18.11
C LYS A 376 -9.67 6.43 17.56
N TYR A 377 -9.63 7.44 18.43
CA TYR A 377 -9.97 8.80 18.10
C TYR A 377 -8.80 9.74 18.40
N VAL A 378 -8.36 10.50 17.39
CA VAL A 378 -7.31 11.51 17.57
C VAL A 378 -7.96 12.83 17.99
N VAL A 379 -7.56 13.35 19.15
CA VAL A 379 -8.11 14.58 19.74
C VAL A 379 -7.85 15.77 18.82
N ALA A 380 -8.91 16.45 18.39
CA ALA A 380 -8.81 17.63 17.53
C ALA A 380 -8.32 18.87 18.31
N LYS A 381 -7.89 19.90 17.58
CA LYS A 381 -7.44 21.16 18.19
C LYS A 381 -8.61 21.83 18.95
N GLY A 382 -8.41 22.09 20.24
CA GLY A 382 -9.39 22.74 21.12
C GLY A 382 -10.52 21.85 21.62
N GLU A 383 -10.51 20.56 21.31
CA GLU A 383 -11.57 19.62 21.70
C GLU A 383 -11.34 19.11 23.14
N CYS A 384 -12.40 19.05 23.96
CA CYS A 384 -12.34 18.46 25.30
C CYS A 384 -13.06 17.10 25.38
N VAL A 385 -12.85 16.35 26.47
CA VAL A 385 -13.49 15.02 26.66
C VAL A 385 -15.02 15.11 26.61
N ASN A 386 -15.62 16.23 27.04
CA ASN A 386 -17.07 16.40 26.96
C ASN A 386 -17.57 16.49 25.52
N ASP A 387 -16.82 17.16 24.64
CA ASP A 387 -17.16 17.29 23.22
C ASP A 387 -17.07 15.93 22.53
N ILE A 388 -16.01 15.17 22.85
CA ILE A 388 -15.81 13.80 22.37
C ILE A 388 -16.93 12.89 22.88
N ALA A 389 -17.29 12.98 24.16
CA ALA A 389 -18.39 12.20 24.74
C ALA A 389 -19.72 12.47 24.01
N LYS A 390 -20.06 13.74 23.77
CA LYS A 390 -21.25 14.12 22.98
C LYS A 390 -21.19 13.60 21.55
N LYS A 391 -20.05 13.75 20.88
CA LYS A 391 -19.83 13.31 19.50
C LYS A 391 -20.04 11.81 19.33
N PHE A 392 -19.51 11.00 20.24
CA PHE A 392 -19.64 9.54 20.23
C PHE A 392 -20.86 9.03 21.00
N GLN A 393 -21.75 9.94 21.45
CA GLN A 393 -22.94 9.66 22.26
C GLN A 393 -22.67 8.73 23.44
N THR A 394 -21.50 8.90 24.06
CA THR A 394 -21.02 8.10 25.19
C THR A 394 -20.85 8.98 26.41
N SER A 395 -20.50 8.39 27.55
CA SER A 395 -20.25 9.16 28.77
C SER A 395 -18.77 9.54 28.90
N VAL A 396 -18.51 10.70 29.51
CA VAL A 396 -17.17 11.15 29.92
C VAL A 396 -16.47 10.08 30.76
N TRP A 397 -17.24 9.41 31.64
CA TRP A 397 -16.73 8.32 32.47
C TRP A 397 -16.27 7.12 31.65
N SER A 398 -17.00 6.76 30.59
CA SER A 398 -16.61 5.68 29.67
C SER A 398 -15.25 5.96 29.03
N ILE A 399 -15.06 7.19 28.50
CA ILE A 399 -13.79 7.62 27.89
C ILE A 399 -12.68 7.66 28.95
N LYS A 400 -12.95 8.23 30.13
CA LYS A 400 -11.99 8.29 31.24
C LYS A 400 -11.50 6.90 31.64
N LYS A 401 -12.43 5.95 31.81
CA LYS A 401 -12.13 4.57 32.18
C LYS A 401 -11.35 3.83 31.10
N ALA A 402 -11.75 3.96 29.83
CA ALA A 402 -11.10 3.30 28.70
C ALA A 402 -9.64 3.71 28.50
N ASN A 403 -9.32 4.97 28.82
CA ASN A 403 -8.00 5.57 28.61
C ASN A 403 -7.19 5.75 29.90
N ARG A 404 -7.71 5.28 31.05
CA ARG A 404 -7.09 5.45 32.37
C ARG A 404 -6.75 6.91 32.69
N LEU A 405 -7.57 7.86 32.24
CA LEU A 405 -7.34 9.29 32.46
C LEU A 405 -7.58 9.62 33.93
N VAL A 406 -6.59 10.24 34.58
CA VAL A 406 -6.75 10.74 35.97
C VAL A 406 -7.60 12.01 35.97
N ASN A 407 -7.27 12.95 35.09
CA ASN A 407 -7.98 14.21 34.88
C ASN A 407 -8.40 14.35 33.40
N ILE A 408 -9.68 14.63 33.16
CA ILE A 408 -10.26 14.79 31.82
C ILE A 408 -9.74 16.04 31.09
N LYS A 409 -9.15 17.00 31.82
CA LYS A 409 -8.54 18.21 31.24
C LYS A 409 -7.13 17.99 30.67
N ASN A 410 -6.51 16.83 30.94
CA ASN A 410 -5.11 16.58 30.57
C ASN A 410 -4.94 15.97 29.18
N ILE A 411 -6.01 15.88 28.38
CA ILE A 411 -5.90 15.39 27.01
C ILE A 411 -5.20 16.44 26.13
N LYS A 412 -4.34 15.99 25.22
CA LYS A 412 -3.60 16.87 24.31
C LYS A 412 -4.10 16.72 22.88
N THR A 413 -4.07 17.81 22.11
CA THR A 413 -4.30 17.74 20.67
C THR A 413 -3.32 16.75 20.02
N GLY A 414 -3.84 15.87 19.16
CA GLY A 414 -3.06 14.79 18.54
C GLY A 414 -2.95 13.50 19.37
N GLU A 415 -3.38 13.51 20.63
CA GLU A 415 -3.45 12.30 21.46
C GLU A 415 -4.51 11.33 20.91
N THR A 416 -4.23 10.03 20.93
CA THR A 416 -5.19 9.00 20.52
C THR A 416 -5.91 8.42 21.73
N LEU A 417 -7.23 8.60 21.80
CA LEU A 417 -8.11 8.03 22.82
C LEU A 417 -8.88 6.83 22.28
N MET A 418 -9.05 5.82 23.12
CA MET A 418 -9.98 4.71 22.95
C MET A 418 -11.37 5.13 23.42
N VAL A 419 -12.30 5.30 22.48
CA VAL A 419 -13.66 5.76 22.77
C VAL A 419 -14.62 4.62 22.51
N ARG A 420 -15.40 4.21 23.52
CA ARG A 420 -16.49 3.24 23.33
C ARG A 420 -17.76 4.02 22.98
N PRO A 421 -18.26 3.97 21.72
CA PRO A 421 -19.44 4.74 21.34
C PRO A 421 -20.68 4.27 22.11
N GLY A 422 -21.62 5.19 22.31
CA GLY A 422 -22.94 4.83 22.80
C GLY A 422 -23.73 4.05 21.76
N LYS A 423 -24.83 3.43 22.20
CA LYS A 423 -25.70 2.62 21.34
C LYS A 423 -26.19 3.45 20.15
N GLU A 424 -26.68 4.66 20.36
CA GLU A 424 -27.24 5.50 19.30
C GLU A 424 -26.20 6.03 18.28
N TYR A 425 -24.89 5.87 18.52
CA TYR A 425 -23.87 6.48 17.67
C TYR A 425 -23.91 5.96 16.22
N PHE A 426 -24.26 4.69 16.05
CA PHE A 426 -24.32 4.03 14.75
C PHE A 426 -25.73 4.00 14.14
N THR A 427 -26.73 4.62 14.78
CA THR A 427 -28.10 4.70 14.26
C THR A 427 -28.37 5.97 13.45
N ARG A 428 -27.35 6.80 13.23
CA ARG A 428 -27.34 7.94 12.30
C ARG A 428 -26.64 7.53 11.02
#